data_AF-A0A4P8IW63-F1
#
_entry.id   AF-A0A4P8IW63-F1
#
_cell.length_a   1.000
_cell.length_b   1.000
_cell.length_c   1.000
_cell.angle_alpha   90.00
_cell.angle_beta   90.00
_cell.angle_gamma   90.00
#
_symmetry.space_group_name_H-M   'P 1'
#
loop_
_entity.id
_entity.type
_entity.pdbx_description
1 polymer ?
#
loop_
_entity_poly.entity_id
_entity_poly.type
_entity_poly.pdbx_seq_one_letter_code
_entity_poly.pdbx_strand_id
1 'polypeptide(L)'
;MSRESEWVKTVLHEALPSDVEFLEGSAPNHVVVEWQVVGPDDAPRRNAPFVIVIDTNAIDRYERSNPPEQTRIASRIREIVQHRGAHYDPSGPVDVAEPFVLEIDEGDL
;
A
#
# COMPACT_ATOMS: atom_id res chain seq x y z
N MET A 1 7.34 5.46 -12.25
CA MET A 1 7.05 4.51 -11.19
C MET A 1 8.38 4.04 -10.65
N SER A 2 8.60 4.31 -9.38
CA SER A 2 9.79 3.90 -8.65
C SER A 2 9.80 2.38 -8.44
N ARG A 3 10.96 1.84 -8.04
CA ARG A 3 11.10 0.43 -7.68
C ARG A 3 10.12 0.04 -6.58
N GLU A 4 9.93 0.93 -5.61
CA GLU A 4 9.06 0.77 -4.46
C GLU A 4 7.60 0.68 -4.91
N SER A 5 7.11 1.62 -5.71
CA SER A 5 5.73 1.61 -6.21
C SER A 5 5.43 0.37 -7.07
N GLU A 6 6.37 -0.04 -7.94
CA GLU A 6 6.20 -1.26 -8.75
C GLU A 6 6.19 -2.53 -7.90
N TRP A 7 7.04 -2.59 -6.88
CA TRP A 7 7.10 -3.73 -5.98
C TRP A 7 5.81 -3.85 -5.14
N VAL A 8 5.33 -2.74 -4.58
CA VAL A 8 4.04 -2.71 -3.86
C VAL A 8 2.91 -3.17 -4.74
N LYS A 9 2.82 -2.63 -5.96
CA LYS A 9 1.83 -3.03 -6.94
C LYS A 9 1.89 -4.54 -7.17
N THR A 10 3.07 -5.09 -7.39
CA THR A 10 3.27 -6.53 -7.60
C THR A 10 2.75 -7.35 -6.42
N VAL A 11 3.10 -6.97 -5.18
CA VAL A 11 2.72 -7.73 -3.98
C VAL A 11 1.23 -7.58 -3.64
N LEU A 12 0.66 -6.39 -3.82
CA LEU A 12 -0.67 -6.02 -3.34
C LEU A 12 -1.77 -5.96 -4.40
N HIS A 13 -1.49 -6.21 -5.68
CA HIS A 13 -2.50 -6.09 -6.74
C HIS A 13 -3.79 -6.90 -6.50
N GLU A 14 -3.72 -8.03 -5.78
CA GLU A 14 -4.89 -8.85 -5.43
C GLU A 14 -5.54 -8.46 -4.09
N ALA A 15 -4.87 -7.65 -3.27
CA ALA A 15 -5.31 -7.28 -1.93
C ALA A 15 -6.12 -5.97 -1.91
N LEU A 16 -6.10 -5.21 -3.00
CA LEU A 16 -6.71 -3.89 -3.14
C LEU A 16 -7.72 -3.87 -4.30
N PRO A 17 -8.60 -2.84 -4.38
CA PRO A 17 -9.57 -2.71 -5.48
C PRO A 17 -8.91 -2.75 -6.86
N SER A 18 -9.65 -3.21 -7.88
CA SER A 18 -9.11 -3.43 -9.22
C SER A 18 -8.65 -2.16 -9.95
N ASP A 19 -9.15 -1.01 -9.54
CA ASP A 19 -8.85 0.32 -10.07
C ASP A 19 -7.78 1.06 -9.24
N VAL A 20 -7.07 0.35 -8.36
CA VAL A 20 -6.03 0.93 -7.53
C VAL A 20 -4.84 1.41 -8.36
N GLU A 21 -4.36 2.60 -8.00
CA GLU A 21 -3.17 3.25 -8.51
C GLU A 21 -2.13 3.35 -7.39
N PHE A 22 -0.87 3.11 -7.74
CA PHE A 22 0.27 3.21 -6.83
C PHE A 22 1.17 4.33 -7.34
N LEU A 23 1.21 5.43 -6.61
CA LEU A 23 1.92 6.65 -6.99
C LEU A 23 3.15 6.86 -6.11
N GLU A 24 4.13 7.57 -6.65
CA GLU A 24 5.33 7.97 -5.91
C GLU A 24 4.96 9.04 -4.88
N GLY A 25 5.31 8.81 -3.61
CA GLY A 25 5.13 9.78 -2.54
C GLY A 25 6.21 10.85 -2.50
N SER A 26 6.12 11.73 -1.51
CA SER A 26 7.09 12.80 -1.29
C SER A 26 8.48 12.32 -0.83
N ALA A 27 8.56 11.11 -0.27
CA ALA A 27 9.81 10.45 0.11
C ALA A 27 10.02 9.17 -0.71
N PRO A 28 11.27 8.73 -0.93
CA PRO A 28 11.58 7.62 -1.84
C PRO A 28 10.90 6.29 -1.49
N ASN A 29 10.64 6.06 -0.21
CA ASN A 29 10.02 4.85 0.32
C ASN A 29 8.50 4.99 0.58
N HIS A 30 7.90 6.12 0.19
CA HIS A 30 6.47 6.37 0.35
C HIS A 30 5.75 6.03 -0.95
N VAL A 31 4.76 5.16 -0.86
CA VAL A 31 3.85 4.82 -1.96
C VAL A 31 2.46 5.31 -1.59
N VAL A 32 1.94 6.25 -2.37
CA VAL A 32 0.56 6.72 -2.22
C VAL A 32 -0.36 5.73 -2.93
N VAL A 33 -1.43 5.32 -2.27
CA VAL A 33 -2.37 4.32 -2.77
C VAL A 33 -3.74 4.98 -2.98
N GLU A 34 -4.15 5.06 -4.25
CA GLU A 34 -5.39 5.72 -4.64
C GLU A 34 -6.34 4.77 -5.37
N TRP A 35 -7.64 4.82 -5.09
CA TRP A 35 -8.68 4.18 -5.90
C TRP A 35 -9.96 5.00 -5.84
N GLN A 36 -10.93 4.67 -6.70
CA GLN A 36 -12.19 5.37 -6.75
C GLN A 36 -13.13 4.90 -5.64
N VAL A 37 -13.72 5.86 -4.94
CA VAL A 37 -14.80 5.65 -3.96
C VAL A 37 -15.99 6.54 -4.28
N VAL A 38 -17.15 6.19 -3.72
CA VAL A 38 -18.34 7.04 -3.78
C VAL A 38 -18.28 8.05 -2.62
N GLY A 39 -18.30 9.33 -2.96
CA GLY A 39 -18.27 10.41 -1.97
C GLY A 39 -19.62 10.63 -1.27
N PRO A 40 -19.66 11.54 -0.28
CA PRO A 40 -20.89 11.85 0.47
C PRO A 40 -22.05 12.36 -0.40
N ASP A 41 -21.73 12.98 -1.54
CA ASP A 41 -22.70 13.54 -2.48
C ASP A 41 -23.06 12.55 -3.61
N ASP A 42 -22.82 11.25 -3.41
CA ASP A 42 -22.96 10.18 -4.42
C ASP A 42 -22.11 10.37 -5.70
N ALA A 43 -21.16 11.31 -5.67
CA ALA A 43 -20.23 11.58 -6.76
C ALA A 43 -18.94 10.75 -6.64
N PRO A 44 -18.33 10.31 -7.76
CA PRO A 44 -17.01 9.69 -7.75
C PRO A 44 -15.94 10.61 -7.16
N ARG A 45 -15.09 10.07 -6.29
CA ARG A 45 -13.87 10.74 -5.79
C ARG A 45 -12.76 9.75 -5.49
N ARG A 46 -11.55 10.24 -5.19
CA ARG A 46 -10.47 9.42 -4.61
C ARG A 46 -10.75 9.12 -3.13
N ASN A 47 -10.26 7.97 -2.68
CA ASN A 47 -10.26 7.56 -1.28
C ASN A 47 -9.53 8.58 -0.38
N ALA A 48 -9.80 8.52 0.93
CA ALA A 48 -9.05 9.30 1.92
C ALA A 48 -7.53 9.01 1.80
N PRO A 49 -6.62 9.97 2.06
CA PRO A 49 -5.19 9.77 1.86
C PRO A 49 -4.65 8.50 2.53
N PHE A 50 -4.08 7.59 1.75
CA PHE A 50 -3.48 6.34 2.21
C PHE A 50 -2.06 6.20 1.65
N VAL A 51 -1.09 6.02 2.55
CA VAL A 51 0.33 5.89 2.22
C VAL A 51 0.88 4.60 2.81
N ILE A 52 1.58 3.81 2.00
CA ILE A 52 2.37 2.67 2.45
C ILE A 52 3.84 3.10 2.47
N VAL A 53 4.48 2.96 3.62
CA VAL A 53 5.91 3.23 3.82
C VAL A 53 6.65 1.92 3.96
N ILE A 54 7.73 1.74 3.20
CA ILE A 54 8.35 0.42 3.05
C ILE A 54 9.83 0.49 3.33
N ASP A 55 10.32 -0.42 4.16
CA ASP A 55 11.74 -0.63 4.32
C ASP A 55 12.32 -1.22 3.01
N THR A 56 13.27 -0.51 2.40
CA THR A 56 13.96 -0.99 1.19
C THR A 56 14.67 -2.32 1.41
N ASN A 57 15.03 -2.67 2.65
CA ASN A 57 15.61 -3.99 2.97
C ASN A 57 14.61 -5.13 2.75
N ALA A 58 13.31 -4.89 2.97
CA ALA A 58 12.26 -5.86 2.65
C ALA A 58 12.21 -6.17 1.15
N ILE A 59 12.35 -5.13 0.32
CA ILE A 59 12.38 -5.26 -1.15
C ILE A 59 13.64 -6.03 -1.57
N ASP A 60 14.80 -5.66 -1.04
CA ASP A 60 16.07 -6.35 -1.29
C ASP A 60 16.01 -7.83 -0.92
N ARG A 61 15.42 -8.16 0.24
CA ARG A 61 15.24 -9.55 0.69
C ARG A 61 14.32 -10.31 -0.26
N TYR A 62 13.20 -9.74 -0.66
CA TYR A 62 12.28 -10.36 -1.63
C TYR A 62 12.99 -10.67 -2.95
N GLU A 63 13.67 -9.69 -3.54
CA GLU A 63 14.33 -9.85 -4.85
C GLU A 63 15.47 -10.87 -4.83
N ARG A 64 16.19 -10.99 -3.72
CA ARG A 64 17.28 -11.97 -3.54
C ARG A 64 16.80 -13.37 -3.13
N SER A 65 15.51 -13.50 -2.80
CA SER A 65 14.94 -14.75 -2.29
C SER A 65 14.53 -15.72 -3.41
N ASN A 66 14.35 -16.98 -3.04
CA ASN A 66 13.76 -17.98 -3.93
C ASN A 66 12.22 -17.84 -4.02
N PRO A 67 11.56 -18.45 -5.02
CA PRO A 67 10.11 -18.29 -5.20
C PRO A 67 9.25 -18.67 -3.99
N PRO A 68 9.55 -19.75 -3.22
CA PRO A 68 8.84 -20.04 -1.98
C PRO A 68 8.90 -18.91 -0.95
N GLU A 69 10.08 -18.34 -0.72
CA GLU A 69 10.27 -17.25 0.23
C GLU A 69 9.65 -15.94 -0.28
N GLN A 70 9.72 -15.66 -1.58
CA GLN A 70 8.99 -14.55 -2.21
C GLN A 70 7.48 -14.67 -1.97
N THR A 71 6.93 -15.87 -2.14
CA THR A 71 5.51 -16.13 -1.90
C THR A 71 5.16 -15.93 -0.42
N ARG A 72 6.02 -16.38 0.50
CA ARG A 72 5.84 -16.19 1.94
C ARG A 72 5.84 -14.70 2.33
N ILE A 73 6.82 -13.93 1.82
CA ILE A 73 6.92 -12.49 2.06
C ILE A 73 5.69 -11.76 1.49
N ALA A 74 5.28 -12.07 0.26
CA ALA A 74 4.11 -11.45 -0.35
C ALA A 74 2.83 -11.73 0.44
N SER A 75 2.60 -12.98 0.86
CA SER A 75 1.46 -13.34 1.70
C SER A 75 1.50 -12.60 3.04
N ARG A 76 2.67 -12.51 3.68
CA ARG A 76 2.83 -11.81 4.96
C ARG A 76 2.50 -10.32 4.84
N ILE A 77 2.96 -9.67 3.77
CA ILE A 77 2.65 -8.27 3.49
C ILE A 77 1.15 -8.06 3.29
N ARG A 78 0.48 -8.95 2.56
CA ARG A 78 -0.99 -8.88 2.37
C ARG A 78 -1.72 -9.00 3.71
N GLU A 79 -1.31 -9.92 4.58
CA GLU A 79 -1.88 -10.05 5.93
C GLU A 79 -1.70 -8.76 6.75
N ILE A 80 -0.51 -8.16 6.71
CA ILE A 80 -0.22 -6.91 7.41
C ILE A 80 -1.12 -5.78 6.90
N VAL A 81 -1.24 -5.64 5.57
CA VAL A 81 -2.09 -4.62 4.94
C VAL A 81 -3.55 -4.82 5.30
N GLN A 82 -4.06 -6.05 5.26
CA GLN A 82 -5.44 -6.35 5.65
C GLN A 82 -5.69 -6.08 7.13
N HIS A 83 -4.78 -6.50 8.02
CA HIS A 83 -4.96 -6.37 9.45
C HIS A 83 -4.80 -4.92 9.92
N ARG A 84 -3.72 -4.24 9.53
CA ARG A 84 -3.46 -2.85 9.92
C ARG A 84 -4.40 -1.89 9.18
N GLY A 85 -4.76 -2.18 7.94
CA GLY A 85 -5.72 -1.42 7.14
C GLY A 85 -7.17 -1.59 7.57
N ALA A 86 -7.51 -2.51 8.49
CA ALA A 86 -8.88 -2.70 8.97
C ALA A 86 -9.48 -1.46 9.65
N HIS A 87 -8.65 -0.52 10.09
CA HIS A 87 -9.06 0.75 10.71
C HIS A 87 -9.09 1.93 9.73
N TYR A 88 -8.70 1.71 8.48
CA TYR A 88 -8.76 2.73 7.45
C TYR A 88 -10.17 2.84 6.88
N ASP A 89 -10.70 4.06 6.83
CA ASP A 89 -11.98 4.38 6.17
C ASP A 89 -11.71 5.04 4.82
N PRO A 90 -11.91 4.34 3.68
CA PRO A 90 -11.73 4.90 2.34
C PRO A 90 -12.65 6.09 2.06
N SER A 91 -13.83 6.10 2.71
CA SER A 91 -14.83 7.16 2.59
C SER A 91 -14.63 8.29 3.61
N GLY A 92 -13.53 8.25 4.37
CA GLY A 92 -13.14 9.30 5.30
C GLY A 92 -12.83 10.65 4.64
N PRO A 93 -12.51 11.68 5.44
CA PRO A 93 -12.21 13.01 4.94
C PRO A 93 -10.96 13.02 4.05
N VAL A 94 -10.99 13.81 2.98
CA VAL A 94 -9.82 14.00 2.09
C VAL A 94 -8.89 15.10 2.58
N ASP A 95 -9.45 16.14 3.20
CA ASP A 95 -8.70 17.28 3.75
C ASP A 95 -8.22 16.96 5.18
N VAL A 96 -7.37 15.95 5.30
CA VAL A 96 -6.71 15.58 6.56
C VAL A 96 -5.29 16.13 6.58
N ALA A 97 -4.84 16.59 7.75
CA ALA A 97 -3.47 17.08 7.92
C ALA A 97 -2.43 15.95 7.80
N GLU A 98 -2.82 14.73 8.15
CA GLU A 98 -1.96 13.54 8.13
C GLU A 98 -2.68 12.40 7.39
N PRO A 99 -2.00 11.73 6.43
CA PRO A 99 -2.58 10.56 5.77
C PRO A 99 -2.65 9.37 6.72
N PHE A 100 -3.48 8.38 6.39
CA PHE A 100 -3.34 7.06 7.01
C PHE A 100 -2.04 6.44 6.51
N VAL A 101 -1.12 6.15 7.42
CA VAL A 101 0.19 5.58 7.10
C VAL A 101 0.26 4.13 7.55
N LEU A 102 0.67 3.24 6.65
CA LEU A 102 0.96 1.84 6.95
C LEU A 102 2.44 1.56 6.68
N GLU A 103 3.18 1.33 7.76
CA GLU A 103 4.60 0.98 7.70
C GLU A 103 4.78 -0.53 7.53
N ILE A 104 5.70 -0.94 6.65
CA ILE A 104 6.10 -2.32 6.43
C ILE A 104 7.62 -2.39 6.58
N ASP A 105 8.06 -2.94 7.71
CA ASP A 105 9.48 -3.10 8.02
C ASP A 105 9.96 -4.52 7.72
N GLU A 106 11.27 -4.70 7.51
CA GLU A 106 11.85 -6.05 7.35
C GLU A 106 11.56 -6.94 8.57
N GLY A 107 11.50 -6.37 9.77
CA GLY A 107 11.20 -7.09 11.01
C GLY A 107 9.81 -7.72 11.05
N ASP A 108 8.88 -7.28 10.19
CA ASP A 108 7.54 -7.86 10.07
C ASP A 108 7.49 -9.12 9.17
N LEU A 109 8.57 -9.43 8.44
CA LEU A 109 8.65 -10.40 7.34
C LEU A 109 9.44 -11.69 7.67
#